data_AF-A0A0E2DAQ7-F1
#
_entry.id   AF-A0A0E2DAQ7-F1
#
_cell.length_a   1.000
_cell.length_b   1.000
_cell.length_c   1.000
_cell.angle_alpha   90.00
_cell.angle_beta   90.00
_cell.angle_gamma   90.00
#
_symmetry.space_group_name_H-M   'P 1'
#
loop_
_entity.id
_entity.type
_entity.pdbx_description
1 polymer ?
#
loop_
_entity_poly.entity_id
_entity_poly.type
_entity_poly.pdbx_seq_one_letter_code
_entity_poly.pdbx_strand_id
1 'polypeptide(L)' 'MSPEEIKAELMDRYGLTLSDLKLRIRCVSYDCVRGTIAGRYSTFEVLQYLTKLGIKHGRTPSPSRKAS' A
#
# COMPACT_ATOMS: atom_id res chain seq x y z
N MET A 1 -1.42 8.78 8.59
CA MET A 1 -0.24 9.28 7.88
C MET A 1 -0.66 9.86 6.56
N SER A 2 0.02 10.91 6.12
CA SER A 2 -0.08 11.42 4.76
C SER A 2 0.61 10.45 3.77
N PRO A 3 0.27 10.53 2.47
CA PRO A 3 0.98 9.77 1.43
C PRO A 3 2.50 9.99 1.43
N GLU A 4 2.95 11.20 1.78
CA GLU A 4 4.35 11.60 1.84
C GLU A 4 5.06 10.92 3.03
N GLU A 5 4.42 10.89 4.20
CA GLU A 5 4.95 10.18 5.38
C GLU A 5 5.09 8.69 5.11
N ILE A 6 4.13 8.07 4.43
CA ILE A 6 4.18 6.65 4.08
C ILE A 6 5.37 6.37 3.15
N LYS A 7 5.61 7.22 2.15
CA LYS A 7 6.77 7.09 1.25
C LYS A 7 8.08 7.28 2.00
N ALA A 8 8.14 8.27 2.89
CA ALA A 8 9.32 8.52 3.70
C ALA A 8 9.63 7.32 4.61
N GLU A 9 8.63 6.76 5.28
CA GLU A 9 8.80 5.60 6.17
C GLU A 9 9.19 4.33 5.41
N LEU A 10 8.64 4.11 4.21
CA LEU A 10 9.04 3.02 3.32
C LEU A 10 10.51 3.13 2.90
N MET A 11 10.97 4.33 2.58
CA MET A 11 12.36 4.58 2.20
C MET A 11 13.29 4.48 3.41
N ASP A 12 12.95 5.11 4.52
CA ASP A 12 13.80 5.24 5.71
C ASP A 12 13.98 3.89 6.43
N ARG A 13 12.90 3.14 6.65
CA ARG A 13 12.96 1.88 7.40
C ARG A 13 13.34 0.68 6.55
N TYR A 14 12.98 0.69 5.28
CA TYR A 14 13.07 -0.50 4.42
C TYR A 14 13.86 -0.28 3.12
N GLY A 15 14.25 0.96 2.80
CA GLY A 15 14.93 1.29 1.55
C GLY A 15 14.06 1.04 0.32
N LEU A 16 12.72 1.16 0.44
CA LEU A 16 11.79 0.78 -0.63
C LEU A 16 11.16 1.98 -1.32
N THR A 17 11.07 1.88 -2.64
CA THR A 17 10.27 2.76 -3.47
C THR A 17 8.90 2.15 -3.76
N LEU A 18 7.97 2.96 -4.30
CA LEU A 18 6.68 2.46 -4.78
C LEU A 18 6.84 1.43 -5.92
N SER A 19 7.90 1.55 -6.73
CA SER A 19 8.22 0.59 -7.77
C SER A 19 8.62 -0.77 -7.18
N ASP A 20 9.39 -0.76 -6.09
CA ASP A 20 9.74 -1.98 -5.37
C ASP A 20 8.51 -2.64 -4.74
N LEU A 21 7.58 -1.84 -4.20
CA LEU A 21 6.30 -2.36 -3.72
C LEU A 21 5.53 -3.08 -4.83
N LYS A 22 5.48 -2.51 -6.04
CA LYS A 22 4.86 -3.17 -7.20
C LYS A 22 5.56 -4.48 -7.57
N LEU A 23 6.87 -4.59 -7.39
CA LEU A 23 7.61 -5.83 -7.67
C LEU A 23 7.39 -6.89 -6.58
N ARG A 24 7.19 -6.47 -5.33
CA ARG A 24 6.97 -7.37 -4.18
C ARG A 24 5.53 -7.84 -4.04
N ILE A 25 4.58 -6.98 -4.36
CA ILE A 25 3.15 -7.30 -4.33
C ILE A 25 2.78 -7.85 -5.71
N ARG A 26 2.63 -9.18 -5.80
CA ARG A 26 2.19 -9.80 -7.06
C ARG A 26 0.77 -9.35 -7.41
N CYS A 27 0.49 -9.26 -8.71
CA CYS A 27 -0.84 -8.98 -9.27
C CYS A 27 -1.42 -7.59 -9.01
N VAL A 28 -0.61 -6.57 -8.71
CA VAL A 28 -1.06 -5.16 -8.68
C VAL A 28 -0.31 -4.30 -9.69
N SER A 29 -1.01 -3.34 -10.29
CA SER A 29 -0.39 -2.35 -11.16
C SER A 29 0.31 -1.26 -10.32
N TYR A 30 1.29 -0.58 -10.92
CA TYR A 30 1.96 0.55 -10.27
C TYR A 30 0.96 1.66 -9.90
N ASP A 31 -0.06 1.88 -10.73
CA ASP A 31 -1.10 2.87 -10.45
C ASP A 31 -1.98 2.46 -9.25
N CYS A 32 -2.27 1.17 -9.07
CA CYS A 32 -2.94 0.70 -7.85
C CYS A 32 -2.11 0.97 -6.59
N VAL A 33 -0.79 0.76 -6.63
CA VAL A 33 0.10 1.07 -5.52
C VAL A 33 0.09 2.57 -5.24
N ARG A 34 0.40 3.40 -6.24
CA ARG A 34 0.45 4.86 -6.10
C ARG A 34 -0.90 5.44 -5.66
N GLY A 35 -1.99 4.98 -6.26
CA GLY A 35 -3.34 5.41 -5.97
C GLY A 35 -3.81 4.95 -4.59
N THR A 36 -3.41 3.78 -4.12
CA THR A 36 -3.69 3.35 -2.74
C THR A 36 -2.98 4.27 -1.76
N ILE A 37 -1.65 4.45 -1.90
CA ILE A 37 -0.83 5.33 -1.04
C ILE A 37 -1.37 6.76 -1.01
N ALA A 38 -1.84 7.27 -2.14
CA ALA A 38 -2.46 8.59 -2.27
C ALA A 38 -3.91 8.66 -1.72
N GLY A 39 -4.45 7.57 -1.18
CA GLY A 39 -5.83 7.49 -0.69
C GLY A 39 -6.90 7.50 -1.78
N ARG A 40 -6.57 7.29 -3.05
CA ARG A 40 -7.54 7.20 -4.15
C ARG A 40 -8.15 5.81 -4.27
N TYR A 41 -7.36 4.77 -3.99
CA TYR A 41 -7.80 3.38 -4.05
C TYR A 41 -7.70 2.70 -2.69
N SER A 42 -8.36 1.55 -2.59
CA SER A 42 -8.30 0.68 -1.41
C SER A 42 -7.89 -0.72 -1.86
N THR A 43 -6.78 -0.82 -2.59
CA THR A 43 -6.26 -2.11 -3.06
C THR A 43 -5.84 -2.95 -1.86
N PHE A 44 -6.52 -4.07 -1.65
CA PHE A 44 -6.38 -4.89 -0.45
C PHE A 44 -4.95 -5.38 -0.25
N GLU A 45 -4.30 -5.86 -1.32
CA GLU A 45 -2.95 -6.40 -1.30
C GLU A 45 -1.94 -5.33 -0.86
N VAL A 46 -2.12 -4.08 -1.30
CA VAL A 46 -1.26 -2.96 -0.94
C VAL A 46 -1.46 -2.58 0.52
N LEU A 47 -2.71 -2.43 0.96
CA LEU A 47 -3.03 -2.13 2.36
C LEU A 47 -2.54 -3.23 3.31
N GLN A 48 -2.71 -4.49 2.94
CA GLN A 48 -2.23 -5.63 3.70
C GLN A 48 -0.70 -5.65 3.77
N TYR A 49 -0.02 -5.35 2.67
CA TYR A 49 1.45 -5.29 2.64
C TYR A 49 1.98 -4.19 3.56
N LEU A 50 1.42 -2.97 3.49
CA LEU A 50 1.79 -1.87 4.40
C LEU A 50 1.52 -2.21 5.86
N THR A 51 0.38 -2.86 6.15
CA THR A 51 0.04 -3.31 7.50
C THR A 51 1.04 -4.35 8.02
N LYS A 52 1.50 -5.27 7.18
CA LYS A 52 2.55 -6.24 7.54
C LYS A 52 3.90 -5.58 7.83
N LEU A 53 4.19 -4.46 7.18
CA LEU A 53 5.35 -3.61 7.48
C LEU A 53 5.13 -2.70 8.70
N GLY A 54 3.97 -2.77 9.36
CA GLY A 54 3.64 -1.90 10.50
C GLY A 54 3.32 -0.46 10.11
N ILE A 55 3.19 -0.14 8.82
CA ILE A 55 2.92 1.20 8.31
C ILE A 55 1.41 1.47 8.35
N LYS A 56 1.00 2.50 9.10
CA LYS A 56 -0.41 2.85 9.28
C LYS A 56 -0.89 3.78 8.15
N HIS A 57 -1.48 3.17 7.13
CA HIS A 57 -2.15 3.89 6.03
C HIS A 57 -3.47 4.56 6.44
N GLY A 58 -4.05 4.23 7.61
CA GLY A 58 -5.33 4.77 8.07
C GLY A 58 -6.57 4.18 7.37
N ARG A 59 -6.39 3.26 6.42
CA ARG A 59 -7.45 2.41 5.86
C ARG A 59 -7.21 0.98 6.31
N THR A 60 -8.25 0.34 6.84
CA THR A 60 -8.17 -1.07 7.21
C THR A 60 -8.25 -1.93 5.95
N PRO A 61 -7.31 -2.86 5.71
CA PRO A 61 -7.46 -3.85 4.65
C PRO A 61 -8.67 -4.72 4.97
N SER A 62 -9.81 -4.38 4.38
CA SER A 62 -11.00 -5.22 4.43
C SER A 62 -11.00 -6.10 3.19
N PRO A 63 -11.15 -7.44 3.33
CA PRO A 63 -11.40 -8.27 2.16
C PRO A 63 -12.66 -7.72 1.50
N SER A 64 -12.52 -7.23 0.25
CA SER A 64 -13.66 -6.72 -0.50
C SER A 64 -14.74 -7.79 -0.46
N ARG A 65 -15.91 -7.43 0.07
CA ARG A 65 -17.04 -8.35 0.20
C ARG A 65 -17.33 -8.86 -1.21
N LYS A 66 -16.92 -10.09 -1.52
CA LYS A 66 -17.47 -10.77 -2.70
C LYS A 66 -18.98 -10.77 -2.46
N ALA A 67 -19.70 -10.01 -3.28
CA ALA A 67 -21.13 -10.15 -3.37
C ALA A 67 -21.36 -11.57 -3.88
N SER A 68 -21.70 -12.48 -2.95
CA SER A 68 -22.32 -13.76 -3.27
C SER A 68 -23.77 -13.52 -3.63
#